data_AF-A0A2D5XGB9-F1
#
_entry.id   AF-A0A2D5XGB9-F1
#
_cell.length_a   1.000
_cell.length_b   1.000
_cell.length_c   1.000
_cell.angle_alpha   90.00
_cell.angle_beta   90.00
_cell.angle_gamma   90.00
#
_symmetry.space_group_name_H-M   'P 1'
#
loop_
_entity.id
_entity.type
_entity.pdbx_description
1 polymer ?
#
loop_
_entity_poly.entity_id
_entity_poly.type
_entity_poly.pdbx_seq_one_letter_code
_entity_poly.pdbx_strand_id
1 'polypeptide(L)' 'MLILVVYMVVGALIVLFASQNLEMATVYLIIGPPLTVPLIIVIGISFILGYLTAILAVIRRAVKGGSKKPGTQVARR' A
#
# COMPACT_ATOMS: atom_id res chain seq x y z
N MET A 1 -17.78 -11.40 19.40
CA MET A 1 -17.91 -12.65 18.62
C MET A 1 -18.15 -12.37 17.13
N LEU A 2 -19.12 -11.53 16.75
CA LEU A 2 -19.39 -11.16 15.35
C LEU A 2 -18.16 -10.65 14.60
N ILE A 3 -17.36 -9.76 15.21
CA ILE A 3 -16.12 -9.23 14.62
C ILE A 3 -15.10 -10.33 14.29
N LEU A 4 -14.95 -11.35 15.16
CA LEU A 4 -14.04 -12.48 14.92
C LEU A 4 -14.52 -13.32 13.73
N VAL A 5 -15.83 -13.56 13.63
CA VAL A 5 -16.44 -14.27 12.50
C VAL A 5 -16.22 -13.49 11.20
N VAL A 6 -16.38 -12.16 11.23
CA VAL A 6 -16.09 -11.30 10.07
C VAL A 6 -14.63 -11.40 9.66
N TYR A 7 -13.68 -11.33 10.60
CA TYR A 7 -12.26 -11.51 10.27
C TYR A 7 -11.95 -12.88 9.70
N MET A 8 -12.56 -13.94 10.23
CA MET A 8 -12.40 -15.30 9.70
C MET A 8 -12.94 -15.42 8.27
N VAL A 9 -14.12 -14.88 8.00
CA VAL A 9 -14.74 -14.88 6.66
C VAL A 9 -13.88 -14.07 5.68
N VAL A 10 -13.44 -12.88 6.08
CA VAL A 10 -12.56 -12.05 5.25
C VAL A 10 -11.23 -12.76 4.97
N GLY A 11 -10.61 -13.38 5.98
CA GLY A 11 -9.39 -14.18 5.81
C GLY A 11 -9.58 -15.36 4.87
N ALA A 12 -10.67 -16.10 5.00
CA ALA A 12 -11.00 -17.22 4.12
C ALA A 12 -11.21 -16.76 2.67
N LEU A 13 -11.89 -15.62 2.46
CA LEU A 13 -12.06 -15.02 1.13
C LEU A 13 -10.72 -14.61 0.52
N ILE A 14 -9.83 -13.99 1.29
CA ILE A 14 -8.48 -13.63 0.83
C ILE A 14 -7.72 -14.88 0.36
N VAL A 15 -7.74 -15.95 1.14
CA VAL A 15 -7.07 -17.21 0.77
C VAL A 15 -7.71 -17.83 -0.47
N LEU A 16 -9.05 -17.84 -0.55
CA LEU A 16 -9.77 -18.35 -1.71
C LEU A 16 -9.40 -17.58 -2.97
N PHE A 17 -9.48 -16.25 -2.95
CA PHE A 17 -9.11 -15.42 -4.09
C PHE A 17 -7.62 -15.55 -4.44
N ALA A 18 -6.74 -15.61 -3.44
CA ALA A 18 -5.31 -15.83 -3.67
C ALA A 18 -5.04 -17.18 -4.35
N SER A 19 -5.73 -18.24 -3.92
CA SER A 19 -5.60 -19.58 -4.51
C SER A 19 -6.13 -19.66 -5.94
N GLN A 20 -7.19 -18.91 -6.25
CA GLN A 20 -7.77 -18.83 -7.60
C GLN A 20 -6.93 -17.98 -8.56
N ASN A 21 -6.16 -17.03 -8.03
CA ASN A 21 -5.28 -16.14 -8.80
C ASN A 21 -3.81 -16.61 -8.81
N LEU A 22 -3.57 -17.91 -8.60
CA LEU A 22 -2.27 -18.58 -8.81
C LEU A 22 -1.91 -18.72 -10.30
N GLU A 23 -2.47 -17.88 -11.16
CA GLU A 23 -2.06 -17.81 -12.55
C GLU A 23 -0.60 -17.33 -12.61
N MET A 24 0.19 -18.07 -13.38
CA MET A 24 1.60 -17.79 -13.55
C MET A 24 1.76 -16.67 -14.58
N ALA A 25 2.29 -15.52 -14.14
CA ALA A 25 2.56 -14.38 -15.00
C ALA A 25 4.04 -14.38 -15.39
N THR A 26 4.32 -14.21 -16.68
CA THR A 26 5.68 -13.99 -17.18
C THR A 26 6.00 -12.50 -17.12
N VAL A 27 6.97 -12.14 -16.28
CA VAL A 27 7.46 -10.78 -16.09
C VAL A 27 8.78 -10.62 -16.84
N TYR A 28 8.81 -9.65 -17.75
CA TYR A 28 10.02 -9.24 -18.45
C TYR A 28 10.67 -8.10 -17.67
N LEU A 29 11.78 -8.41 -17.00
CA LEU A 29 12.58 -7.39 -16.34
C LEU A 29 13.47 -6.67 -17.36
N ILE A 30 13.90 -5.44 -17.02
CA ILE A 30 14.79 -4.62 -17.87
C ILE A 30 16.11 -5.35 -18.16
N ILE A 31 16.55 -6.21 -17.23
CA ILE A 31 17.77 -7.00 -17.34
C ILE A 31 17.44 -8.45 -16.98
N GLY A 32 17.92 -9.39 -17.80
CA GLY A 32 17.87 -10.82 -17.52
C GLY A 32 16.76 -11.59 -18.26
N PRO A 33 16.66 -12.91 -18.03
CA PRO A 33 15.65 -13.76 -18.65
C PRO A 33 14.25 -13.48 -18.07
N PRO A 34 13.17 -13.82 -18.80
CA PRO A 34 11.80 -13.69 -18.30
C PRO A 34 11.60 -14.53 -17.04
N LEU A 35 10.97 -13.94 -16.03
CA LEU A 35 10.65 -14.63 -14.77
C LEU A 35 9.18 -15.00 -14.73
N THR A 36 8.89 -16.26 -14.44
CA THR A 36 7.52 -16.73 -14.27
C THR A 36 7.20 -16.78 -12.79
N VAL A 37 6.28 -15.92 -12.34
CA VAL A 37 5.90 -15.78 -10.93
C VAL A 37 4.37 -15.76 -10.79
N PRO A 38 3.81 -16.21 -9.65
CA PRO A 38 2.39 -16.08 -9.38
C PRO A 38 1.94 -14.61 -9.46
N LEU A 39 0.87 -14.33 -10.20
CA LEU A 39 0.34 -12.98 -10.43
C LEU A 39 0.08 -12.23 -9.12
N ILE A 40 -0.37 -12.93 -8.08
CA ILE A 40 -0.60 -12.37 -6.75
C ILE A 40 0.65 -11.69 -6.16
N ILE A 41 1.86 -12.18 -6.46
CA ILE A 41 3.11 -11.59 -6.00
C ILE A 41 3.33 -10.23 -6.69
N VAL A 42 3.09 -10.16 -8.00
CA VAL A 42 3.23 -8.91 -8.77
C VAL A 42 2.27 -7.86 -8.23
N ILE A 43 0.99 -8.21 -8.09
CA ILE A 43 -0.05 -7.31 -7.56
C ILE A 43 0.31 -6.86 -6.14
N GLY A 44 0.71 -7.79 -5.27
CA GLY A 44 1.07 -7.51 -3.88
C GLY A 44 2.23 -6.51 -3.78
N ILE A 45 3.31 -6.73 -4.53
CA ILE A 45 4.47 -5.82 -4.54
C ILE A 45 4.06 -4.44 -5.07
N SER A 46 3.32 -4.37 -6.18
CA SER A 46 2.85 -3.10 -6.75
C SER A 46 1.99 -2.31 -5.77
N PHE A 47 1.08 -2.98 -5.06
CA PHE A 47 0.24 -2.36 -4.04
C PHE A 47 1.07 -1.83 -2.87
N ILE A 48 1.99 -2.64 -2.32
CA ILE A 48 2.85 -2.25 -1.20
C ILE A 48 3.69 -1.02 -1.57
N LEU A 49 4.28 -1.00 -2.77
CA LEU A 49 5.05 0.15 -3.25
C LEU A 49 4.18 1.40 -3.33
N GLY A 50 2.99 1.30 -3.93
CA GLY A 50 2.03 2.42 -3.97
C GLY A 50 1.66 2.93 -2.58
N TYR A 51 1.32 2.04 -1.66
CA TYR A 51 1.00 2.37 -0.28
C TYR A 51 2.17 3.06 0.43
N LEU A 52 3.40 2.56 0.27
CA LEU A 52 4.60 3.14 0.84
C LEU A 52 4.83 4.56 0.31
N THR A 53 4.66 4.79 -0.99
CA THR A 53 4.78 6.16 -1.56
C THR A 53 3.73 7.11 -1.00
N ALA A 54 2.49 6.64 -0.78
CA ALA A 54 1.43 7.44 -0.18
C ALA A 54 1.74 7.81 1.28
N ILE A 55 2.23 6.85 2.08
CA ILE A 55 2.69 7.14 3.45
C ILE A 55 3.77 8.21 3.45
N LEU A 56 4.80 8.05 2.60
CA LEU A 56 5.89 9.03 2.52
C LEU A 56 5.38 10.42 2.11
N ALA A 57 4.40 10.49 1.20
CA ALA A 57 3.78 11.75 0.81
C ALA A 57 3.03 12.41 1.98
N VAL A 58 2.28 11.63 2.77
CA VAL A 58 1.59 12.11 3.97
C VAL A 58 2.57 12.60 5.02
N ILE A 59 3.63 11.84 5.30
CA ILE A 59 4.70 12.23 6.25
C ILE A 59 5.36 13.54 5.79
N ARG A 60 5.75 13.63 4.52
CA ARG A 60 6.35 14.86 3.97
C ARG A 60 5.41 16.07 4.11
N ARG A 61 4.11 15.88 3.90
CA ARG A 61 3.10 16.94 4.08
C ARG A 61 2.96 17.35 5.55
N ALA A 62 2.93 16.39 6.47
CA ALA A 62 2.85 16.65 7.91
C ALA A 62 4.08 17.43 8.41
N VAL A 63 5.28 17.02 8.00
CA VAL A 63 6.53 17.70 8.38
C VAL A 63 6.62 19.11 7.79
N LYS A 64 6.25 19.31 6.52
CA LYS A 64 6.23 20.66 5.91
C LYS A 64 5.13 21.57 6.47
N GLY A 65 4.00 21.00 6.90
CA GLY A 65 2.88 21.75 7.48
C GLY A 65 3.11 22.21 8.93
N GLY A 66 3.98 21.54 9.67
CA GLY A 66 4.27 21.83 11.08
C GLY A 66 5.11 23.09 11.34
N SER A 67 5.64 23.77 10.32
CA SER A 67 6.46 24.98 10.48
C SER A 67 5.69 26.31 10.44
N LYS A 68 4.35 26.31 10.39
CA LYS A 68 3.59 27.53 10.68
C LYS A 68 3.62 27.80 12.19
N LYS A 69 4.68 28.47 12.64
CA LYS A 69 4.84 28.96 14.02
C LYS A 69 3.56 29.70 14.46
N PRO A 70 2.97 29.38 15.64
CA PRO A 70 1.93 30.19 16.23
C PRO A 70 2.57 31.44 16.82
N GLY A 71 2.62 32.52 16.03
CA GLY A 71 3.14 33.79 16.50
C GLY A 71 3.51 34.69 15.35
N THR A 72 2.58 35.56 14.94
CA THR A 72 2.75 36.96 14.50
C THR A 72 1.43 37.43 13.85
N GLN A 73 0.33 37.40 14.60
CA GLN A 73 -0.91 38.12 14.21
C GLN A 73 -1.47 38.98 15.36
N VAL A 74 -0.61 39.43 16.28
CA VAL A 74 -0.96 40.44 17.28
C VAL A 74 0.04 41.59 17.19
N ALA A 75 -0.02 42.33 16.08
CA ALA A 75 0.60 43.65 15.98
C ALA A 75 -0.09 44.43 14.85
N ARG A 76 -0.74 45.54 15.22
CA ARG A 76 -1.55 46.48 14.42
C ARG A 76 -2.98 45.98 14.21
N ARG A 77 -4.02 46.62 14.74
CA ARG A 77 -4.26 48.05 14.99
C ARG A 77 -5.09 48.24 16.25
#